data_AF-A0A5Q0UK91-F1
#
_entry.id   AF-A0A5Q0UK91-F1
#
_cell.length_a   1.000
_cell.length_b   1.000
_cell.length_c   1.000
_cell.angle_alpha   90.00
_cell.angle_beta   90.00
_cell.angle_gamma   90.00
#
_symmetry.space_group_name_H-M   'P 1'
#
loop_
_entity.id
_entity.type
_entity.pdbx_description
1 polymer ?
#
loop_
_entity_poly.entity_id
_entity_poly.type
_entity_poly.pdbx_seq_one_letter_code
_entity_poly.pdbx_strand_id
1 'polypeptide(L)'
;MGILHFVQGALMLSLSSSREWTITSTYLTFDSESQRLAPVMESIGTIELAYLAVAFLFISAIAHALIATVLYDRYVAYLEQRVS
;
A
#
# COMPACT_ATOMS: atom_id res chain seq x y z
N MET A 1 0.17 9.45 -17.41
CA MET A 1 0.77 9.12 -16.08
C MET A 1 1.23 7.67 -15.93
N GLY A 2 0.59 6.67 -16.54
CA GLY A 2 0.93 5.25 -16.32
C GLY A 2 2.41 4.87 -16.52
N ILE A 3 3.04 5.34 -17.59
CA ILE A 3 4.48 5.10 -17.85
C ILE A 3 5.36 5.65 -16.72
N LEU A 4 5.06 6.85 -16.22
CA LEU A 4 5.84 7.46 -15.14
C LEU A 4 5.77 6.62 -13.86
N HIS A 5 4.57 6.18 -13.47
CA HIS A 5 4.41 5.31 -12.30
C HIS A 5 5.10 3.96 -12.48
N PHE A 6 5.05 3.38 -13.69
CA PHE A 6 5.75 2.14 -13.99
C PHE A 6 7.27 2.29 -13.84
N VAL A 7 7.85 3.35 -14.42
CA VAL A 7 9.29 3.63 -14.31
C VAL A 7 9.68 3.89 -12.86
N GLN A 8 8.89 4.66 -12.11
CA GLN A 8 9.12 4.87 -10.67
C GLN A 8 9.11 3.55 -9.90
N GLY A 9 8.13 2.67 -10.15
CA GLY A 9 8.04 1.35 -9.52
C GLY A 9 9.23 0.46 -9.86
N ALA A 10 9.65 0.43 -11.12
CA ALA A 10 10.81 -0.33 -11.58
C ALA A 10 12.12 0.18 -10.97
N LEU A 11 12.32 1.51 -10.93
CA LEU A 11 13.48 2.11 -10.27
C LEU A 11 13.50 1.80 -8.78
N MET A 12 12.36 1.92 -8.09
CA MET A 12 12.27 1.62 -6.67
C MET A 12 12.54 0.14 -6.39
N LEU A 13 12.05 -0.77 -7.22
CA LEU A 13 12.34 -2.19 -7.11
C LEU A 13 13.84 -2.49 -7.29
N SER A 14 14.52 -1.81 -8.23
CA SER A 14 15.92 -2.05 -8.53
C SER A 14 16.91 -1.33 -7.61
N LEU A 15 16.53 -0.19 -7.03
CA LEU A 15 17.45 0.70 -6.30
C LEU A 15 17.17 0.74 -4.79
N SER A 16 16.04 0.21 -4.32
CA SER A 16 15.74 0.21 -2.89
C SER A 16 16.64 -0.75 -2.11
N SER A 17 17.02 -0.32 -0.91
CA SER A 17 17.65 -1.18 0.09
C SER A 17 16.59 -1.83 0.97
N SER A 18 16.82 -3.06 1.42
CA SER A 18 15.92 -3.74 2.36
C SER A 18 15.72 -2.89 3.62
N ARG A 19 14.45 -2.65 3.95
CA ARG A 19 14.08 -1.94 5.19
C ARG A 19 12.84 -2.58 5.76
N GLU A 20 13.09 -3.55 6.63
CA GLU A 20 12.07 -4.27 7.35
C GLU A 20 11.47 -3.38 8.44
N TRP A 21 10.15 -3.41 8.53
CA TRP A 21 9.37 -2.78 9.58
C TRP A 21 8.61 -3.85 10.35
N THR A 22 8.75 -3.83 11.67
CA THR A 22 8.03 -4.74 12.56
C THR A 22 6.58 -4.31 12.68
N ILE A 23 5.67 -5.24 12.41
CA ILE A 23 4.25 -5.09 12.68
C ILE A 23 4.01 -5.64 14.09
N THR A 24 3.40 -4.82 14.95
CA THR A 24 3.11 -5.19 16.33
C THR A 24 1.61 -5.28 16.57
N SER A 25 1.17 -6.29 17.32
CA SER A 25 -0.15 -6.35 17.92
C SER A 25 -0.06 -5.93 19.37
N THR A 26 -1.01 -5.11 19.83
CA THR A 26 -1.13 -4.76 21.25
C THR A 26 -2.42 -5.34 21.80
N TYR A 27 -2.31 -6.14 22.86
CA TYR A 27 -3.45 -6.73 23.54
C TYR A 27 -3.29 -6.62 25.06
N LEU A 28 -4.39 -6.84 25.78
CA LEU A 28 -4.39 -6.75 27.25
C LEU A 28 -4.17 -8.13 27.85
N THR A 29 -3.21 -8.21 28.76
CA THR A 29 -2.95 -9.38 29.60
C THR A 29 -3.21 -9.01 31.06
N PHE A 30 -3.79 -9.93 31.82
CA PHE A 30 -3.95 -9.74 33.26
C PHE A 30 -2.61 -9.92 33.97
N ASP A 31 -2.16 -8.87 34.65
CA ASP A 31 -0.99 -8.88 35.52
C ASP A 31 -1.45 -9.26 36.94
N SER A 32 -0.98 -10.42 37.41
CA SER A 32 -1.33 -10.95 38.72
C SER A 32 -0.66 -10.21 39.88
N GLU A 33 0.44 -9.48 39.66
CA GLU A 33 1.09 -8.69 40.71
C GLU A 33 0.32 -7.39 40.97
N SER A 34 -0.04 -6.67 39.90
CA SER A 34 -0.77 -5.41 40.00
C SER A 34 -2.30 -5.57 40.04
N GLN A 35 -2.81 -6.79 39.83
CA GLN A 35 -4.24 -7.13 39.76
C GLN A 35 -4.98 -6.27 38.71
N ARG A 36 -4.33 -6.00 37.57
CA ARG A 36 -4.83 -5.11 36.53
C ARG A 36 -4.57 -5.68 35.15
N LEU A 37 -5.34 -5.23 34.17
CA LEU A 37 -5.02 -5.45 32.76
C LEU A 37 -3.90 -4.49 32.35
N ALA A 38 -2.83 -5.04 31.80
CA ALA A 38 -1.70 -4.29 31.27
C ALA A 38 -1.58 -4.52 29.75
N PRO A 39 -1.26 -3.48 28.97
CA PRO A 39 -1.01 -3.65 27.54
C PRO A 39 0.32 -4.37 27.32
N VAL A 40 0.29 -5.41 26.49
CA VAL A 40 1.46 -6.13 26.01
C VAL A 40 1.55 -5.93 24.51
N MET A 41 2.72 -5.48 24.05
CA MET A 41 3.03 -5.30 22.63
C MET A 41 3.85 -6.50 22.15
N GLU A 42 3.35 -7.20 21.14
CA GLU A 42 3.98 -8.38 20.57
C GLU A 42 4.22 -8.20 19.07
N SER A 43 5.41 -8.57 18.61
CA SER A 43 5.74 -8.57 17.18
C SER A 43 5.03 -9.71 16.47
N ILE A 44 4.21 -9.40 15.48
CA ILE A 44 3.48 -10.40 14.67
C ILE A 44 4.13 -10.66 13.30
N GLY A 45 5.22 -9.95 12.97
CA GLY A 45 5.99 -10.17 11.75
C GLY A 45 6.72 -8.92 11.29
N THR A 46 7.48 -9.04 10.19
CA THR A 46 8.13 -7.92 9.52
C THR A 46 7.63 -7.78 8.09
N ILE A 47 7.66 -6.55 7.57
CA ILE A 47 7.34 -6.24 6.18
C ILE A 47 8.36 -5.28 5.59
N GLU A 48 8.75 -5.51 4.35
CA GLU A 48 9.59 -4.56 3.61
C GLU A 48 8.72 -3.45 3.01
N LEU A 49 8.86 -2.23 3.55
CA LEU A 49 8.09 -1.07 3.08
C LEU A 49 8.32 -0.74 1.60
N ALA A 50 9.52 -1.05 1.09
CA ALA A 50 9.86 -0.81 -0.30
C ALA A 50 8.90 -1.55 -1.24
N TYR A 51 8.57 -2.82 -0.95
CA TYR A 51 7.65 -3.60 -1.78
C TYR A 51 6.21 -3.08 -1.72
N LEU A 52 5.77 -2.53 -0.58
CA LEU A 52 4.46 -1.88 -0.49
C LEU A 52 4.37 -0.66 -1.41
N ALA A 53 5.40 0.18 -1.42
CA ALA A 53 5.47 1.35 -2.30
C ALA A 53 5.56 0.95 -3.78
N VAL A 54 6.36 -0.08 -4.12
CA VAL A 54 6.44 -0.65 -5.48
C VAL A 54 5.07 -1.17 -5.93
N ALA A 55 4.36 -1.91 -5.08
CA ALA A 55 3.03 -2.43 -5.37
C ALA A 55 2.03 -1.30 -5.67
N PHE A 56 2.02 -0.24 -4.84
CA PHE A 56 1.18 0.94 -5.08
C PHE A 56 1.47 1.60 -6.44
N LEU A 57 2.75 1.78 -6.79
CA LEU A 57 3.15 2.38 -8.06
C LEU A 57 2.70 1.54 -9.26
N PHE A 58 2.83 0.21 -9.19
CA PHE A 58 2.38 -0.65 -10.27
C PHE A 58 0.85 -0.72 -10.38
N ILE A 59 0.12 -0.75 -9.27
CA ILE A 59 -1.36 -0.65 -9.29
C ILE A 59 -1.79 0.65 -9.97
N SER A 60 -1.16 1.78 -9.63
CA SER A 60 -1.43 3.07 -10.29
C SER A 60 -1.08 3.04 -11.78
N ALA A 61 0.05 2.45 -12.16
CA ALA A 61 0.46 2.33 -13.55
C ALA A 61 -0.56 1.52 -14.37
N ILE A 62 -1.03 0.40 -13.83
CA ILE A 62 -2.06 -0.46 -14.45
C ILE A 62 -3.37 0.31 -14.59
N ALA A 63 -3.83 0.99 -13.54
CA ALA A 63 -5.06 1.78 -13.60
C ALA A 63 -5.03 2.82 -14.73
N HIS A 64 -3.92 3.56 -14.86
CA HIS A 64 -3.74 4.53 -15.94
C HIS A 64 -3.65 3.87 -17.32
N ALA A 65 -2.98 2.72 -17.44
CA ALA A 65 -2.90 2.00 -18.70
C ALA A 65 -4.29 1.52 -19.14
N LEU A 66 -5.08 0.98 -18.21
CA LEU A 66 -6.46 0.55 -18.47
C LEU A 66 -7.34 1.72 -18.89
N ILE A 67 -7.31 2.84 -18.15
CA ILE A 67 -8.07 4.05 -18.50
C ILE A 67 -7.65 4.61 -19.86
N ALA A 68 -6.36 4.60 -20.19
CA ALA A 68 -5.86 5.12 -21.46
C ALA A 68 -6.11 4.18 -22.65
N THR A 69 -6.60 2.96 -22.42
CA THR A 69 -6.82 1.96 -23.47
C THR A 69 -8.25 1.41 -23.39
N VAL A 70 -8.44 0.26 -22.75
CA VAL A 70 -9.68 -0.52 -22.78
C VAL A 70 -10.85 0.19 -22.06
N LEU A 71 -10.56 1.02 -21.06
CA LEU A 71 -11.58 1.70 -20.26
C LEU A 71 -11.78 3.16 -20.65
N TYR A 72 -11.16 3.63 -21.73
CA TYR A 72 -11.18 5.05 -22.12
C TYR A 72 -12.60 5.57 -22.33
N ASP A 73 -13.39 4.93 -23.19
CA ASP A 73 -14.75 5.40 -23.51
C ASP A 73 -15.68 5.40 -22.29
N ARG A 74 -15.57 4.36 -21.45
CA ARG A 74 -16.33 4.28 -20.19
C ARG A 74 -15.94 5.38 -19.22
N TYR A 75 -14.66 5.70 -19.16
CA TYR A 75 -14.14 6.76 -18.31
C TYR A 75 -14.63 8.12 -18.77
N VAL A 76 -14.61 8.41 -20.07
CA VAL A 76 -15.15 9.66 -20.64
C VAL A 76 -16.64 9.81 -20.35
N ALA A 77 -17.45 8.78 -20.62
CA ALA A 77 -18.89 8.80 -20.35
C ALA A 77 -19.22 9.02 -18.85
N TYR A 78 -18.43 8.42 -17.95
CA TYR A 78 -18.57 8.64 -16.51
C TYR A 78 -18.26 10.09 -16.10
N LEU A 79 -17.27 10.72 -16.73
CA LEU A 79 -16.93 12.11 -16.44
C LEU A 79 -18.02 13.06 -16.95
N GLU A 80 -18.56 12.83 -18.14
CA GLU A 80 -19.64 13.64 -18.70
C GLU A 80 -20.88 13.64 -17.81
N GLN A 81 -21.24 12.50 -17.22
CA GLN A 81 -22.38 12.38 -16.29
C GLN A 81 -22.20 13.14 -14.96
N ARG A 82 -20.97 13.49 -14.58
CA ARG A 82 -20.68 14.17 -13.30
C ARG A 82 -20.42 15.66 -13.43
N VAL A 83 -20.23 16.14 -14.66
CA VAL A 83 -19.94 17.55 -14.97
C VAL A 83 -21.19 18.28 -15.50
N SER A 84 -22.27 17.56 -15.84
CA SER A 84 -23.59 18.12 -16.18
C SER A 84 -24.48 18.31 -14.95
#